data_AF-A0A2V1B339-F1
#
_entry.id   AF-A0A2V1B339-F1
#
_cell.length_a   1.000
_cell.length_b   1.000
_cell.length_c   1.000
_cell.angle_alpha   90.00
_cell.angle_beta   90.00
_cell.angle_gamma   90.00
#
_symmetry.space_group_name_H-M   'P 1'
#
loop_
_entity.id
_entity.type
_entity.pdbx_description
1 polymer ?
#
loop_
_entity_poly.entity_id
_entity_poly.type
_entity_poly.pdbx_seq_one_letter_code
_entity_poly.pdbx_strand_id
1 'polypeptide(L)' 'MDKASRALAQGVPPSVPNLYRALTNHNHIARFTLYHRTRERRSIKEKATSQQYLTL' A
#
# COMPACT_ATOMS: atom_id res chain seq x y z
N MET A 1 -7.58 1.57 -5.08
CA MET A 1 -6.30 1.47 -4.34
C MET A 1 -5.50 2.73 -4.56
N ASP A 2 -4.98 3.38 -3.52
CA ASP A 2 -4.08 4.54 -3.65
C ASP A 2 -2.66 4.10 -4.07
N LYS A 3 -1.81 5.08 -4.46
CA LYS A 3 -0.47 4.81 -5.01
C LYS A 3 0.41 4.04 -4.01
N ALA A 4 0.32 4.33 -2.71
CA ALA A 4 1.10 3.67 -1.68
C ALA A 4 0.64 2.21 -1.48
N SER A 5 -0.67 1.97 -1.45
CA SER A 5 -1.19 0.59 -1.42
C SER A 5 -0.82 -0.22 -2.65
N ARG A 6 -0.84 0.39 -3.84
CA ARG A 6 -0.41 -0.29 -5.07
C ARG A 6 1.08 -0.64 -5.00
N ALA A 7 1.92 0.27 -4.54
CA ALA A 7 3.35 0.01 -4.35
C ALA A 7 3.60 -1.15 -3.36
N LEU A 8 2.85 -1.21 -2.25
CA LEU A 8 2.93 -2.31 -1.29
C LEU A 8 2.46 -3.64 -1.89
N ALA A 9 1.40 -3.64 -2.69
CA ALA A 9 0.88 -4.84 -3.33
C ALA A 9 1.77 -5.35 -4.48
N GLN A 10 2.39 -4.45 -5.23
CA GLN A 10 3.31 -4.79 -6.33
C GLN A 10 4.67 -5.28 -5.84
N GLY A 11 5.09 -4.84 -4.65
CA GLY A 11 6.38 -5.23 -4.10
C GLY A 11 7.56 -4.66 -4.88
N VAL A 12 8.69 -5.35 -4.81
CA VAL A 12 9.92 -5.06 -5.57
C VAL A 12 10.33 -6.29 -6.37
N PRO A 13 11.17 -6.14 -7.41
CA PRO A 13 11.67 -7.28 -8.18
C PRO A 13 12.30 -8.36 -7.27
N PRO A 14 12.23 -9.65 -7.63
CA PRO A 14 12.69 -10.75 -6.78
C PRO A 14 14.18 -10.69 -6.41
N SER A 15 14.98 -10.01 -7.23
CA SER A 15 16.41 -9.78 -7.01
C SER A 15 16.71 -8.72 -5.95
N VAL A 16 15.69 -7.99 -5.48
CA VAL A 16 15.83 -6.91 -4.50
C VAL A 16 15.15 -7.30 -3.20
N PRO A 17 15.82 -7.17 -2.04
CA PRO A 17 15.19 -7.44 -0.76
C PRO A 17 13.98 -6.53 -0.54
N ASN A 18 12.86 -7.11 -0.10
CA ASN A 18 11.60 -6.40 0.12
C ASN A 18 11.65 -5.52 1.38
N LEU A 19 12.31 -4.38 1.24
CA LEU A 19 12.48 -3.35 2.26
C LEU A 19 11.74 -2.07 1.85
N TYR A 20 11.27 -1.29 2.82
CA TYR A 20 10.70 0.04 2.55
C TYR A 20 11.62 0.91 1.69
N ARG A 21 12.95 0.82 1.88
CA ARG A 21 13.93 1.57 1.08
C ARG A 21 13.94 1.15 -0.40
N ALA A 22 13.73 -0.12 -0.68
CA ALA A 22 13.63 -0.62 -2.05
C ALA A 22 12.32 -0.14 -2.68
N LEU A 23 11.21 -0.20 -1.94
CA LEU A 23 9.91 0.29 -2.38
C LEU A 23 9.89 1.81 -2.61
N THR A 24 10.58 2.59 -1.78
CA THR A 24 10.70 4.05 -1.98
C THR A 24 11.46 4.38 -3.24
N ASN A 25 12.58 3.69 -3.48
CA ASN A 25 13.41 3.92 -4.67
C ASN A 25 12.68 3.50 -5.95
N HIS A 26 11.91 2.42 -5.89
CA HIS A 26 11.18 1.90 -7.05
C HIS A 26 9.94 2.72 -7.40
N ASN A 27 9.16 3.16 -6.40
CA ASN A 27 7.84 3.78 -6.63
C ASN A 27 7.84 5.30 -6.43
N HIS A 28 8.96 5.88 -6.00
CA HIS A 28 9.11 7.29 -5.63
C HIS A 28 8.07 7.73 -4.59
N ILE A 29 7.84 6.88 -3.58
CA ILE A 29 6.93 7.14 -2.46
C ILE A 29 7.76 7.28 -1.19
N ALA A 30 7.45 8.27 -0.35
CA ALA A 30 8.16 8.46 0.91
C ALA A 30 7.98 7.25 1.84
N ARG A 31 9.05 6.89 2.55
CA ARG A 31 9.08 5.74 3.47
C ARG A 31 8.01 5.87 4.55
N PHE A 32 7.83 7.07 5.08
CA PHE A 32 6.82 7.34 6.10
C PHE A 32 5.40 7.13 5.57
N THR A 33 5.12 7.51 4.33
CA THR A 33 3.83 7.24 3.67
C THR A 33 3.56 5.76 3.54
N LEU A 34 4.55 4.96 3.13
CA LEU A 34 4.42 3.49 3.07
C LEU A 34 4.22 2.88 4.46
N TYR A 35 4.96 3.36 5.47
CA TYR A 35 4.86 2.89 6.86
C TYR A 35 3.51 3.21 7.50
N HIS A 36 2.99 4.42 7.28
CA HIS A 36 1.63 4.74 7.70
C HIS A 36 0.63 3.89 6.94
N ARG A 37 0.80 3.69 5.63
CA ARG A 37 -0.15 2.90 4.83
C ARG A 37 -0.20 1.42 5.21
N THR A 38 0.92 0.80 5.59
CA THR A 38 0.93 -0.59 6.08
C THR A 38 0.31 -0.75 7.46
N ARG A 39 0.38 0.29 8.30
CA ARG A 39 -0.18 0.29 9.66
C ARG A 39 -1.62 0.79 9.71
N GLU A 40 -2.00 1.66 8.78
CA GLU A 40 -3.35 2.17 8.66
C GLU A 40 -4.29 1.07 8.16
N ARG A 41 -5.43 0.95 8.84
CA ARG A 41 -6.55 0.13 8.36
C ARG A 41 -6.96 0.57 6.95
N ARG A 42 -7.60 -0.35 6.22
CA ARG A 42 -8.14 -0.22 4.83
C ARG A 42 -8.37 1.22 4.38
N SER A 43 -7.89 1.56 3.17
CA SER A 43 -8.13 2.89 2.56
C SER A 43 -9.60 3.26 2.67
N ILE A 44 -9.93 4.55 2.75
CA ILE A 44 -11.33 5.02 2.68
C ILE A 44 -12.10 4.35 1.54
N LYS A 45 -11.47 4.12 0.37
CA LYS A 45 -12.12 3.38 -0.74
C LYS A 45 -12.34 1.90 -0.42
N GLU A 46 -11.35 1.22 0.14
CA GLU A 46 -11.46 -0.20 0.53
C GLU A 46 -12.44 -0.40 1.68
N LYS A 47 -12.48 0.56 2.61
CA LYS A 47 -13.47 0.63 3.68
C LYS A 47 -14.86 0.85 3.10
N ALA A 48 -15.03 1.79 2.16
CA ALA A 48 -16.30 2.03 1.49
C ALA A 48 -16.80 0.80 0.71
N THR A 49 -15.94 0.13 -0.06
CA THR A 49 -16.30 -1.12 -0.75
C THR A 49 -16.66 -2.22 0.24
N SER A 50 -15.88 -2.41 1.31
CA SER A 50 -16.22 -3.38 2.35
C SER A 50 -17.52 -3.05 3.08
N GLN A 51 -17.83 -1.76 3.26
CA GLN A 51 -19.08 -1.31 3.88
C GLN A 51 -20.27 -1.57 2.96
N GLN A 52 -20.12 -1.34 1.64
CA GLN A 52 -21.14 -1.64 0.64
C GLN A 52 -21.49 -3.13 0.58
N TYR A 53 -20.49 -4.01 0.74
CA TYR A 53 -20.71 -5.46 0.83
C TYR A 53 -21.39 -5.92 2.12
N LEU A 54 -21.34 -5.13 3.20
CA LEU A 54 -22.02 -5.42 4.47
C LEU A 54 -23.47 -4.90 4.52
N THR A 55 -23.90 -4.18 3.49
CA THR A 55 -25.25 -3.61 3.37
C THR A 55 -26.15 -4.34 2.37
N LEU A 56 -25.67 -5.45 1.78
CA LEU A 56 -26.47 -6.38 0.97
C LEU A 56 -26.96 -7.54 1.84
#